data_AF-A0A2S1SJ52-F1
#
_entry.id   AF-A0A2S1SJ52-F1
#
_cell.length_a   1.000
_cell.length_b   1.000
_cell.length_c   1.000
_cell.angle_alpha   90.00
_cell.angle_beta   90.00
_cell.angle_gamma   90.00
#
_symmetry.space_group_name_H-M   'P 1'
#
loop_
_entity.id
_entity.type
_entity.pdbx_description
1 polymer ?
#
loop_
_entity_poly.entity_id
_entity_poly.type
_entity_poly.pdbx_seq_one_letter_code
_entity_poly.pdbx_strand_id
1 'polypeptide(L)' 'MDKTLFNLIKAFGLAIIFIVMGFYLIQKEDRLAKIIGYANIIFWSGLLLLAFGKLIYDNYKKNKNAA' A
#
# COMPACT_ATOMS: atom_id res chain seq x y z
N MET A 1 -16.79 8.40 -12.70
CA MET A 1 -15.83 7.74 -11.80
C MET A 1 -16.60 7.16 -10.62
N ASP A 2 -16.68 5.84 -10.51
CA ASP A 2 -17.44 5.18 -9.44
C ASP A 2 -16.88 5.53 -8.06
N LYS A 3 -17.78 5.79 -7.09
CA LYS A 3 -17.42 6.18 -5.71
C LYS A 3 -16.48 5.15 -5.05
N THR A 4 -16.62 3.88 -5.43
CA THR A 4 -15.78 2.76 -4.96
C THR A 4 -14.33 2.87 -5.47
N LEU A 5 -14.14 3.18 -6.76
CA LEU A 5 -12.83 3.38 -7.35
C LEU A 5 -12.14 4.62 -6.76
N PHE A 6 -12.89 5.69 -6.53
CA PHE A 6 -12.37 6.91 -5.90
C PHE A 6 -11.90 6.68 -4.46
N ASN A 7 -12.66 5.91 -3.66
CA ASN A 7 -12.24 5.53 -2.31
C ASN A 7 -11.02 4.60 -2.31
N LEU A 8 -10.92 3.71 -3.29
CA LEU A 8 -9.77 2.83 -3.44
C LEU A 8 -8.53 3.63 -3.83
N ILE A 9 -8.62 4.54 -4.80
CA ILE A 9 -7.52 5.44 -5.15
C ILE A 9 -7.13 6.34 -3.97
N LYS A 10 -8.08 6.81 -3.15
CA LYS A 10 -7.76 7.56 -1.92
C LYS A 10 -6.99 6.71 -0.90
N ALA A 11 -7.42 5.47 -0.69
CA ALA A 11 -6.77 4.56 0.27
C ALA A 11 -5.37 4.13 -0.19
N PHE A 12 -5.22 3.82 -1.47
CA PHE A 12 -3.93 3.40 -2.06
C PHE A 12 -3.01 4.59 -2.36
N GLY A 13 -3.57 5.76 -2.69
CA GLY A 13 -2.83 6.98 -3.01
C GLY A 13 -2.00 7.48 -1.83
N LEU A 14 -2.53 7.39 -0.61
CA LEU A 14 -1.76 7.72 0.59
C LEU A 14 -0.55 6.80 0.74
N ALA A 15 -0.74 5.49 0.61
CA ALA A 15 0.34 4.50 0.71
C ALA A 15 1.43 4.74 -0.37
N ILE A 16 1.04 5.09 -1.60
CA ILE A 16 1.97 5.41 -2.69
C ILE A 16 2.80 6.66 -2.34
N ILE A 17 2.18 7.72 -1.81
CA ILE A 17 2.89 8.93 -1.38
C ILE A 17 3.93 8.61 -0.30
N PHE A 18 3.56 7.79 0.69
CA PHE A 18 4.48 7.37 1.73
C PHE A 18 5.65 6.52 1.19
N ILE A 19 5.41 5.64 0.21
CA ILE A 19 6.47 4.88 -0.43
C ILE A 19 7.45 5.80 -1.17
N VAL A 20 6.94 6.76 -1.96
CA VAL A 20 7.77 7.75 -2.66
C VAL A 20 8.58 8.59 -1.66
N MET A 21 7.97 8.99 -0.54
CA MET A 21 8.68 9.70 0.53
C MET A 21 9.77 8.85 1.17
N GLY A 22 9.55 7.54 1.33
CA GLY A 22 10.58 6.60 1.77
C GLY A 22 11.77 6.53 0.80
N PHE A 23 11.52 6.48 -0.50
CA PHE A 23 12.58 6.53 -1.52
C PHE A 23 13.35 7.85 -1.51
N TYR A 24 12.67 8.97 -1.24
CA TYR A 24 13.33 10.27 -1.08
C TYR A 24 14.23 10.30 0.18
N LEU A 25 13.78 9.72 1.29
CA LEU A 25 14.55 9.61 2.53
C LEU A 25 15.80 8.72 2.37
N ILE A 26 15.73 7.64 1.57
CA ILE A 26 16.88 6.75 1.30
C ILE A 26 18.01 7.46 0.53
N GLN A 27 17.68 8.48 -0.25
CA GLN A 27 18.67 9.26 -1.01
C GLN A 27 19.45 10.26 -0.14
N LYS A 28 19.02 10.53 1.10
CA LYS A 28 19.76 11.37 2.05
C LYS A 28 21.03 10.65 2.52
N GLU A 29 22.13 11.36 2.72
CA GLU A 29 23.38 10.75 3.23
C GLU A 29 23.27 10.26 4.67
N ASP A 30 22.35 10.84 5.46
CA ASP A 30 22.14 10.51 6.86
C ASP A 30 21.66 9.06 7.06
N ARG A 31 22.41 8.29 7.86
CA ARG A 31 22.10 6.87 8.11
C ARG A 31 20.74 6.69 8.78
N LEU A 32 20.34 7.60 9.66
CA LEU A 32 19.04 7.51 10.32
C LEU A 32 17.90 7.73 9.32
N ALA A 33 18.05 8.69 8.41
CA ALA A 33 17.08 8.95 7.35
C ALA A 33 16.93 7.73 6.42
N LYS A 34 18.03 7.06 6.07
CA LYS A 34 17.99 5.83 5.26
C LYS A 34 17.23 4.70 5.96
N ILE A 35 17.52 4.45 7.24
CA ILE A 35 16.85 3.40 8.03
C ILE A 35 15.35 3.67 8.10
N ILE A 36 14.96 4.92 8.40
CA ILE A 36 13.55 5.32 8.45
C ILE A 36 12.90 5.17 7.07
N GLY A 37 13.60 5.54 6.00
CA GLY A 37 13.11 5.37 4.63
C GLY A 37 12.85 3.91 4.27
N TYR A 38 13.77 3.00 4.57
CA TYR A 38 13.58 1.56 4.36
C TYR A 38 12.45 1.00 5.21
N ALA A 39 12.39 1.32 6.50
CA ALA A 39 11.33 0.87 7.40
C ALA A 39 9.95 1.33 6.91
N ASN A 40 9.86 2.58 6.44
CA ASN A 40 8.64 3.14 5.88
C ASN A 40 8.20 2.40 4.61
N ILE A 41 9.11 2.14 3.66
CA ILE A 41 8.77 1.38 2.44
C ILE A 41 8.29 -0.03 2.78
N ILE A 42 9.01 -0.75 3.64
CA ILE A 42 8.67 -2.13 4.02
C ILE A 42 7.29 -2.17 4.68
N PHE A 43 7.03 -1.25 5.61
CA PHE A 43 5.75 -1.18 6.31
C PHE A 43 4.57 -0.94 5.35
N TRP A 44 4.65 0.09 4.51
CA TRP A 44 3.56 0.42 3.58
C TRP A 44 3.39 -0.61 2.47
N SER A 45 4.47 -1.25 2.02
CA SER A 45 4.42 -2.34 1.05
C SER A 45 3.73 -3.59 1.63
N GLY A 46 4.03 -3.96 2.88
CA GLY A 46 3.36 -5.05 3.56
C GLY A 46 1.87 -4.80 3.75
N LEU A 47 1.50 -3.56 4.10
CA LEU A 47 0.11 -3.13 4.27
C LEU A 47 -0.67 -3.20 2.94
N LEU A 48 -0.03 -2.81 1.83
CA LEU A 48 -0.56 -2.98 0.47
C LEU A 48 -0.82 -4.45 0.13
N LEU A 49 0.16 -5.32 0.40
CA LEU A 49 0.04 -6.76 0.16
C LEU A 49 -1.11 -7.39 0.94
N LEU A 50 -1.29 -7.02 2.22
CA LEU A 50 -2.42 -7.48 3.03
C LEU A 50 -3.77 -6.98 2.49
N ALA A 51 -3.84 -5.71 2.07
CA ALA A 51 -5.04 -5.15 1.48
C ALA A 51 -5.42 -5.86 0.17
N PHE A 52 -4.44 -6.14 -0.69
CA PHE A 52 -4.64 -6.92 -1.92
C PHE A 52 -5.06 -8.35 -1.61
N GLY A 53 -4.40 -9.03 -0.67
CA GLY A 53 -4.75 -10.39 -0.26
C GLY A 53 -6.18 -10.49 0.23
N LYS A 54 -6.63 -9.53 1.04
CA LYS A 54 -8.02 -9.47 1.53
C LYS A 54 -9.01 -9.23 0.38
N LEU A 55 -8.70 -8.31 -0.53
CA LEU A 55 -9.55 -8.04 -1.69
C LEU A 55 -9.68 -9.27 -2.60
N ILE A 56 -8.59 -10.00 -2.84
CA ILE A 56 -8.61 -11.23 -3.64
C ILE A 56 -9.41 -12.33 -2.92
N TYR A 57 -9.18 -12.52 -1.62
CA TYR A 57 -9.89 -13.52 -0.81
C TYR A 57 -11.40 -13.25 -0.76
N ASP A 58 -11.80 -11.99 -0.54
CA ASP A 58 -13.21 -11.61 -0.49
C ASP A 58 -13.90 -11.81 -1.84
N ASN A 59 -13.22 -11.48 -2.95
CA ASN A 59 -13.74 -11.75 -4.30
C ASN A 59 -13.85 -13.25 -4.60
N TYR A 60 -12.85 -14.05 -4.20
CA TYR A 60 -12.88 -15.50 -4.34
C TYR A 60 -14.05 -16.12 -3.55
N LYS A 61 -14.21 -15.73 -2.29
CA LYS A 61 -15.31 -16.21 -1.42
C LYS A 61 -16.68 -15.79 -1.97
N LYS A 62 -16.80 -14.57 -2.49
CA LYS A 62 -18.03 -14.08 -3.11
C LYS A 62 -18.41 -14.90 -4.35
N ASN A 63 -17.45 -15.23 -5.22
CA ASN A 63 -17.71 -16.09 -6.39
C ASN A 63 -18.08 -17.53 -5.99
N LYS A 64 -17.47 -18.09 -4.94
CA LYS A 64 -17.81 -19.44 -4.46
C LYS A 64 -19.24 -19.53 -3.91
N ASN A 65 -19.77 -18.47 -3.31
CA ASN A 65 -21.13 -18.44 -2.75
C ASN A 65 -22.20 -18.06 -3.79
N ALA A 66 -21.79 -17.68 -5.01
CA ALA A 66 -22.68 -17.31 -6.11
C ALA A 66 -22.85 -18.43 -7.15
N ALA A 67 -22.12 -19.54 -7.00
CA ALA A 67 -22.23 -20.77 -7.77
C ALA A 67 -22.88 -21.87 -6.93
#